data_AF-A0A1M5IT37-F1
#
_entry.id   AF-A0A1M5IT37-F1
#
_cell.length_a   1.000
_cell.length_b   1.000
_cell.length_c   1.000
_cell.angle_alpha   90.00
_cell.angle_beta   90.00
_cell.angle_gamma   90.00
#
_symmetry.space_group_name_H-M   'P 1'
#
loop_
_entity.id
_entity.type
_entity.pdbx_description
1 polymer ?
#
loop_
_entity_poly.entity_id
_entity_poly.type
_entity_poly.pdbx_seq_one_letter_code
_entity_poly.pdbx_strand_id
1 'polypeptide(L)'
;MTKQYYKNLAITFFISTIWSVYIFFDYYTDHSFMPGLTLMFDFFISAIFTIGLAVINIFLRFSYLRNLNHKDNFFYIFSGFSNITLSIIYLTYIVISNNVREFFTSFEITTLYCFSNLALGIFIISDLYKFEIAKTKL
;
A
#
# COMPACT_ATOMS: atom_id res chain seq x y z
N MET A 1 11.50 -0.13 19.14
CA MET A 1 10.78 0.91 18.35
C MET A 1 10.51 2.10 19.24
N THR A 2 10.42 3.31 18.69
CA THR A 2 10.28 4.55 19.50
C THR A 2 8.82 4.93 19.70
N LYS A 3 8.54 5.88 20.61
CA LYS A 3 7.20 6.48 20.76
C LYS A 3 6.72 7.15 19.47
N GLN A 4 7.64 7.74 18.71
CA GLN A 4 7.32 8.43 17.45
C GLN A 4 6.83 7.43 16.38
N TYR A 5 7.44 6.24 16.32
CA TYR A 5 6.95 5.15 15.46
C TYR A 5 5.48 4.81 15.72
N TYR A 6 5.11 4.56 16.99
CA TYR A 6 3.72 4.20 17.32
C TYR A 6 2.74 5.35 17.06
N LYS A 7 3.16 6.60 17.28
CA LYS A 7 2.37 7.77 16.91
C LYS A 7 2.11 7.81 15.41
N ASN A 8 3.15 7.63 14.60
CA ASN A 8 3.02 7.62 13.14
C ASN A 8 2.17 6.43 12.66
N LEU A 9 2.31 5.25 13.27
CA LEU A 9 1.50 4.08 12.94
C LEU A 9 0.01 4.32 13.24
N ALA A 10 -0.31 4.93 14.38
CA ALA A 10 -1.68 5.30 14.71
C ALA A 10 -2.26 6.32 13.72
N ILE A 11 -1.47 7.32 13.33
CA ILE A 11 -1.88 8.31 12.31
C ILE A 11 -2.08 7.62 10.96
N THR A 12 -1.17 6.73 10.54
CA THR A 12 -1.31 5.94 9.32
C THR A 12 -2.59 5.14 9.32
N PHE A 13 -2.88 4.42 10.40
CA PHE A 13 -4.11 3.65 10.52
C PHE A 13 -5.35 4.56 10.40
N PHE A 14 -5.36 5.70 11.08
CA PHE A 14 -6.46 6.66 11.02
C PHE A 14 -6.67 7.22 9.60
N ILE A 15 -5.60 7.67 8.94
CA ILE A 15 -5.67 8.22 7.58
C ILE A 15 -6.10 7.13 6.58
N SER A 16 -5.50 5.94 6.63
CA SER A 16 -5.88 4.83 5.75
C SER A 16 -7.33 4.41 5.92
N THR A 17 -7.87 4.49 7.16
CA THR A 17 -9.27 4.22 7.44
C THR A 17 -10.17 5.27 6.80
N ILE A 18 -9.90 6.56 7.03
CA ILE A 18 -10.68 7.65 6.39
C ILE A 18 -10.62 7.52 4.87
N TRP A 19 -9.44 7.25 4.34
CA TRP A 19 -9.24 7.15 2.89
C TRP A 19 -10.00 5.98 2.29
N SER A 20 -9.94 4.81 2.93
CA SER A 20 -10.70 3.64 2.49
C SER A 20 -12.20 3.90 2.57
N VAL A 21 -12.67 4.45 3.70
CA VAL A 21 -14.09 4.81 3.88
C VAL A 21 -14.51 5.80 2.81
N TYR A 22 -13.74 6.84 2.51
CA TYR A 22 -14.09 7.83 1.50
C TYR A 22 -14.23 7.19 0.11
N ILE A 23 -13.24 6.41 -0.33
CA ILE A 23 -13.27 5.72 -1.64
C ILE A 23 -14.46 4.75 -1.72
N PHE A 24 -14.73 4.00 -0.65
CA PHE A 24 -15.83 3.02 -0.66
C PHE A 24 -17.21 3.64 -0.42
N PHE A 25 -17.31 4.75 0.31
CA PHE A 25 -18.60 5.44 0.51
C PHE A 25 -19.05 6.17 -0.74
N ASP A 26 -18.11 6.76 -1.50
CA ASP A 26 -18.46 7.44 -2.75
C ASP A 26 -19.22 6.48 -3.69
N TYR A 27 -18.81 5.21 -3.74
CA TYR A 27 -19.52 4.16 -4.47
C TYR A 27 -21.00 3.97 -4.06
N TYR A 28 -21.34 4.14 -2.78
CA TYR A 28 -22.71 3.97 -2.29
C TYR A 28 -23.56 5.23 -2.42
N THR A 29 -22.94 6.40 -2.50
CA THR A 29 -23.63 7.69 -2.61
C THR A 29 -23.72 8.23 -4.03
N ASP A 30 -22.94 7.69 -4.96
CA ASP A 30 -22.90 8.17 -6.33
C ASP A 30 -24.09 7.63 -7.15
N HIS A 31 -24.91 8.56 -7.68
CA HIS A 31 -26.05 8.27 -8.57
C HIS A 31 -25.63 8.28 -10.06
N SER A 32 -24.33 8.26 -10.34
CA SER A 32 -23.79 8.25 -11.70
C SER A 32 -24.09 6.94 -12.45
N PHE A 33 -24.05 6.99 -13.78
CA PHE A 33 -24.46 5.89 -14.68
C PHE A 33 -23.55 4.64 -14.58
N MET A 34 -22.37 4.74 -13.95
CA MET A 34 -21.40 3.63 -13.81
C MET A 34 -20.60 3.68 -12.48
N PRO A 35 -21.23 3.42 -11.32
CA PRO A 35 -20.56 3.49 -10.01
C PRO A 35 -19.36 2.53 -9.91
N GLY A 36 -19.46 1.36 -10.54
CA GLY A 36 -18.37 0.36 -10.55
C GLY A 36 -17.13 0.80 -11.34
N LEU A 37 -17.29 1.67 -12.35
CA LEU A 37 -16.17 2.17 -13.15
C LEU A 37 -15.40 3.24 -12.36
N THR A 38 -16.11 4.14 -11.67
CA THR A 38 -15.51 5.13 -10.77
C THR A 38 -14.67 4.45 -9.69
N LEU A 39 -15.25 3.45 -9.02
CA LEU A 39 -14.54 2.68 -7.98
C LEU A 39 -13.26 2.01 -8.52
N MET A 40 -13.30 1.50 -9.75
CA MET A 40 -12.13 0.92 -10.40
C MET A 40 -11.02 1.98 -10.64
N PHE A 41 -11.38 3.17 -11.13
CA PHE A 41 -10.43 4.25 -11.32
C PHE A 41 -9.84 4.77 -10.00
N ASP A 42 -10.66 4.90 -8.96
CA ASP A 42 -10.20 5.31 -7.63
C ASP A 42 -9.21 4.30 -7.06
N PHE A 43 -9.49 3.00 -7.25
CA PHE A 43 -8.54 1.95 -6.89
C PHE A 43 -7.22 2.08 -7.67
N PHE A 44 -7.28 2.30 -8.99
CA PHE A 44 -6.06 2.46 -9.79
C PHE A 44 -5.24 3.67 -9.40
N ILE A 45 -5.87 4.82 -9.20
CA ILE A 45 -5.19 6.05 -8.75
C ILE A 45 -4.54 5.81 -7.40
N SER A 46 -5.25 5.18 -6.47
CA SER A 46 -4.74 4.84 -5.15
C SER A 46 -3.54 3.89 -5.22
N ALA A 47 -3.64 2.83 -6.02
CA ALA A 47 -2.59 1.85 -6.22
C ALA A 47 -1.33 2.45 -6.85
N ILE A 48 -1.48 3.30 -7.87
CA ILE A 48 -0.34 4.00 -8.51
C ILE A 48 0.30 4.97 -7.53
N PHE A 49 -0.51 5.72 -6.78
CA PHE A 49 -0.02 6.66 -5.76
C PHE A 49 0.80 5.95 -4.67
N THR A 50 0.29 4.84 -4.12
CA THR A 50 1.01 4.09 -3.07
C THR A 50 2.28 3.43 -3.60
N ILE A 51 2.27 2.91 -4.82
CA ILE A 51 3.48 2.39 -5.49
C ILE A 51 4.50 3.50 -5.65
N GLY A 52 4.12 4.65 -6.22
CA GLY A 52 5.01 5.78 -6.43
C GLY A 52 5.61 6.28 -5.12
N LEU A 53 4.78 6.42 -4.09
CA LEU A 53 5.22 6.81 -2.76
C LEU A 53 6.20 5.79 -2.15
N ALA A 54 5.94 4.50 -2.30
CA ALA A 54 6.85 3.45 -1.82
C ALA A 54 8.19 3.48 -2.56
N VAL A 55 8.19 3.60 -3.89
CA VAL A 55 9.41 3.69 -4.71
C VAL A 55 10.26 4.90 -4.30
N ILE A 56 9.64 6.08 -4.15
CA ILE A 56 10.34 7.29 -3.70
C ILE A 56 10.94 7.08 -2.30
N ASN A 57 10.18 6.51 -1.37
CA ASN A 57 10.64 6.27 -0.01
C ASN A 57 11.78 5.24 0.06
N ILE A 58 11.73 4.18 -0.74
CA ILE A 58 12.80 3.19 -0.87
C ILE A 58 14.04 3.85 -1.47
N PHE A 59 13.89 4.67 -2.52
CA PHE A 59 15.00 5.39 -3.12
C PHE A 59 15.66 6.35 -2.13
N LEU A 60 14.87 7.16 -1.41
CA LEU A 60 15.37 8.10 -0.39
C LEU A 60 16.14 7.39 0.73
N ARG A 61 15.67 6.20 1.13
CA ARG A 61 16.34 5.35 2.10
C ARG A 61 17.72 4.91 1.63
N PHE A 62 17.87 4.50 0.37
CA PHE A 62 19.15 4.02 -0.17
C PHE A 62 20.11 5.13 -0.60
N SER A 63 19.60 6.29 -1.06
CA SER A 63 20.43 7.36 -1.63
C SER A 63 20.93 8.36 -0.59
N TYR A 64 20.03 9.06 0.11
CA TYR A 64 20.38 10.30 0.82
C TYR A 64 20.24 10.20 2.35
N LEU A 65 19.40 9.28 2.84
CA LEU A 65 18.97 9.24 4.25
C LEU A 65 19.37 7.96 4.98
N ARG A 66 20.42 7.27 4.52
CA ARG A 66 20.89 6.00 5.12
C ARG A 66 21.12 6.10 6.65
N ASN A 67 21.46 7.29 7.13
CA ASN A 67 21.72 7.58 8.55
C ASN A 67 20.52 8.13 9.32
N LEU A 68 19.41 8.50 8.66
CA LEU A 68 18.19 8.90 9.36
C LEU A 68 17.39 7.67 9.79
N ASN A 69 16.72 7.80 10.92
CA ASN A 69 15.86 6.75 11.45
C ASN A 69 14.58 6.62 10.61
N HIS A 70 14.66 5.95 9.46
CA HIS A 70 13.52 5.63 8.58
C HIS A 70 12.38 4.93 9.33
N LYS A 71 12.69 4.25 10.44
CA LYS A 71 11.69 3.61 11.30
C LYS A 71 10.76 4.60 11.98
N ASP A 72 11.14 5.87 12.10
CA ASP A 72 10.30 6.92 12.65
C ASP A 72 9.78 7.88 11.56
N ASN A 73 10.02 7.59 10.28
CA ASN A 73 9.53 8.41 9.17
C ASN A 73 8.07 8.04 8.87
N PHE A 74 7.18 9.02 9.01
CA PHE A 74 5.76 8.86 8.72
C PHE A 74 5.51 8.34 7.30
N PHE A 75 6.14 8.91 6.27
CA PHE A 75 5.92 8.50 4.88
C PHE A 75 6.42 7.08 4.60
N TYR A 76 7.50 6.66 5.27
CA TYR A 76 8.01 5.30 5.15
C TYR A 76 7.05 4.28 5.78
N ILE A 77 6.53 4.57 6.97
CA ILE A 77 5.50 3.74 7.63
C ILE A 77 4.22 3.75 6.80
N PHE A 78 3.72 4.92 6.43
CA PHE A 78 2.49 5.10 5.67
C PHE A 78 2.53 4.30 4.37
N SER A 79 3.60 4.45 3.57
CA SER A 79 3.74 3.70 2.32
C SER A 79 3.72 2.19 2.51
N GLY A 80 4.44 1.64 3.49
CA GLY A 80 4.43 0.20 3.75
C GLY A 80 3.04 -0.34 4.09
N PHE A 81 2.36 0.31 5.03
CA PHE A 81 1.03 -0.13 5.47
C PHE A 81 -0.07 0.13 4.44
N SER A 82 -0.03 1.26 3.71
CA SER A 82 -1.02 1.56 2.67
C SER A 82 -0.92 0.60 1.49
N ASN A 83 0.30 0.23 1.07
CA ASN A 83 0.54 -0.77 0.03
C ASN A 83 -0.06 -2.13 0.42
N ILE A 84 0.21 -2.61 1.65
CA ILE A 84 -0.40 -3.86 2.15
C ILE A 84 -1.92 -3.76 2.23
N THR A 85 -2.45 -2.63 2.70
CA THR A 85 -3.90 -2.43 2.84
C THR A 85 -4.60 -2.56 1.48
N LEU A 86 -4.09 -1.89 0.45
CA LEU A 86 -4.66 -1.97 -0.91
C LEU A 86 -4.56 -3.38 -1.50
N SER A 87 -3.45 -4.09 -1.28
CA SER A 87 -3.33 -5.49 -1.72
C SER A 87 -4.33 -6.40 -0.99
N ILE A 88 -4.55 -6.22 0.31
CA ILE A 88 -5.53 -7.00 1.08
C ILE A 88 -6.95 -6.73 0.57
N ILE A 89 -7.30 -5.47 0.32
CA ILE A 89 -8.59 -5.08 -0.27
C ILE A 89 -8.82 -5.82 -1.59
N TYR A 90 -7.83 -5.80 -2.49
CA TYR A 90 -7.95 -6.44 -3.80
C TYR A 90 -8.02 -7.97 -3.71
N LEU A 91 -7.20 -8.58 -2.86
CA LEU A 91 -7.27 -10.02 -2.61
C LEU A 91 -8.61 -10.44 -2.02
N THR A 92 -9.17 -9.63 -1.10
CA THR A 92 -10.49 -9.87 -0.53
C THR A 92 -11.56 -9.82 -1.61
N TYR A 93 -11.50 -8.84 -2.51
CA TYR A 93 -12.39 -8.77 -3.67
C TYR A 93 -12.33 -10.03 -4.53
N ILE A 94 -11.13 -10.50 -4.88
CA ILE A 94 -10.95 -11.73 -5.69
C ILE A 94 -11.55 -12.96 -5.02
N VAL A 95 -11.37 -13.08 -3.70
CA VAL A 95 -11.92 -14.20 -2.93
C VAL A 95 -13.44 -14.16 -2.90
N ILE A 96 -14.02 -12.99 -2.65
CA ILE A 96 -15.49 -12.81 -2.59
C ILE A 96 -16.11 -13.01 -3.98
N SER A 97 -15.47 -12.54 -5.04
CA SER A 97 -15.98 -12.68 -6.41
C SER A 97 -15.76 -14.08 -7.01
N ASN A 98 -15.07 -14.97 -6.28
CA ASN A 98 -14.69 -16.32 -6.73
C ASN A 98 -13.82 -16.34 -8.00
N ASN A 99 -13.14 -15.23 -8.31
CA ASN A 99 -12.26 -15.09 -9.49
C ASN A 99 -10.81 -15.50 -9.21
N VAL A 100 -10.57 -16.27 -8.14
CA VAL A 100 -9.23 -16.69 -7.70
C VAL A 100 -8.49 -17.42 -8.82
N ARG A 101 -9.18 -18.28 -9.58
CA ARG A 101 -8.57 -19.02 -10.68
C ARG A 101 -8.14 -18.09 -11.82
N GLU A 102 -9.00 -17.15 -12.19
CA GLU A 102 -8.75 -16.17 -13.25
C GLU A 102 -7.55 -15.29 -12.88
N PHE A 103 -7.47 -14.84 -11.63
CA PHE A 103 -6.36 -14.04 -11.11
C PHE A 103 -4.97 -14.65 -11.35
N PHE A 104 -4.84 -15.98 -11.30
CA PHE A 104 -3.55 -16.66 -11.56
C PHE A 104 -3.32 -16.98 -13.05
N THR A 105 -4.35 -16.90 -13.88
CA THR A 105 -4.29 -17.27 -15.31
C THR A 105 -4.32 -16.09 -16.27
N SER A 106 -5.01 -14.99 -15.93
CA SER A 106 -5.00 -13.74 -16.70
C SER A 106 -4.05 -12.75 -16.05
N PHE A 107 -2.94 -12.44 -16.73
CA PHE A 107 -1.99 -11.43 -16.28
C PHE A 107 -2.52 -10.03 -16.60
N GLU A 108 -3.52 -9.60 -15.83
CA GLU A 108 -4.14 -8.29 -15.96
C GLU A 108 -3.34 -7.19 -15.25
N ILE A 109 -3.51 -5.94 -15.70
CA ILE A 109 -2.79 -4.80 -15.13
C ILE A 109 -3.12 -4.60 -13.64
N THR A 110 -4.36 -4.91 -13.24
CA THR A 110 -4.80 -4.84 -11.85
C THR A 110 -4.08 -5.87 -10.97
N THR A 111 -3.84 -7.06 -11.51
CA THR A 111 -3.03 -8.11 -10.88
C THR A 111 -1.58 -7.65 -10.69
N LEU A 112 -1.00 -6.98 -11.68
CA LEU A 112 0.34 -6.39 -11.59
C LEU A 112 0.42 -5.30 -10.51
N TYR A 113 -0.58 -4.41 -10.41
CA TYR A 113 -0.62 -3.42 -9.34
C TYR A 113 -0.78 -4.05 -7.96
N CYS A 114 -1.59 -5.10 -7.82
CA CYS A 114 -1.73 -5.82 -6.56
C CYS A 114 -0.40 -6.45 -6.13
N PHE A 115 0.29 -7.16 -7.03
CA PHE A 115 1.59 -7.76 -6.72
C PHE A 115 2.67 -6.71 -6.43
N SER A 116 2.66 -5.59 -7.16
CA SER A 116 3.59 -4.48 -6.92
C SER A 116 3.40 -3.88 -5.53
N ASN A 117 2.15 -3.56 -5.16
CA ASN A 117 1.82 -3.09 -3.82
C ASN A 117 2.20 -4.13 -2.75
N LEU A 118 1.90 -5.41 -2.97
CA LEU A 118 2.19 -6.46 -2.01
C LEU A 118 3.70 -6.61 -1.80
N ALA A 119 4.48 -6.66 -2.89
CA ALA A 119 5.93 -6.77 -2.86
C ALA A 119 6.59 -5.57 -2.15
N LEU A 120 6.19 -4.35 -2.51
CA LEU A 120 6.72 -3.13 -1.90
C LEU A 120 6.32 -2.99 -0.43
N GLY A 121 5.06 -3.31 -0.10
CA GLY A 121 4.57 -3.33 1.27
C GLY A 121 5.31 -4.33 2.15
N ILE A 122 5.46 -5.57 1.68
CA ILE A 122 6.22 -6.61 2.39
C ILE A 122 7.66 -6.17 2.58
N PHE A 123 8.29 -5.60 1.55
CA PHE A 123 9.67 -5.11 1.63
C PHE A 123 9.82 -4.05 2.72
N ILE A 124 8.98 -3.02 2.71
CA ILE A 124 9.03 -1.91 3.68
C ILE A 124 8.73 -2.38 5.10
N ILE A 125 7.74 -3.25 5.30
CA ILE A 125 7.40 -3.79 6.63
C ILE A 125 8.55 -4.68 7.13
N SER A 126 9.08 -5.57 6.29
CA SER A 126 10.23 -6.41 6.63
C SER A 126 11.42 -5.56 7.06
N ASP A 127 11.64 -4.45 6.37
CA ASP A 127 12.70 -3.50 6.69
C ASP A 127 12.49 -2.78 8.05
N LEU A 128 11.26 -2.32 8.31
CA LEU A 128 10.87 -1.71 9.58
C LEU A 128 11.12 -2.64 10.77
N TYR A 129 10.73 -3.92 10.66
CA TYR A 129 10.77 -4.89 11.75
C TYR A 129 12.04 -5.75 11.81
N LYS A 130 13.06 -5.44 11.00
CA LYS A 130 14.37 -6.13 10.99
C LYS A 130 14.33 -7.59 10.53
N PHE A 131 13.77 -7.84 9.35
CA PHE A 131 14.57 -8.61 8.40
C PHE A 131 15.62 -7.64 7.86
N GLU A 132 16.80 -7.61 8.50
CA GLU A 132 17.94 -6.81 8.03
C GLU A 132 18.45 -7.41 6.69
N ILE A 133 17.71 -7.23 5.59
CA ILE A 133 18.05 -7.74 4.25
C ILE A 133 19.37 -7.13 3.75
N ALA A 134 19.76 -5.97 4.30
CA ALA A 134 21.01 -5.30 4.00
C ALA A 134 21.83 -5.04 5.27
N LYS A 135 22.30 -6.11 5.91
CA LYS A 135 23.52 -6.03 6.74
C LYS A 135 24.74 -6.29 5.85
N THR A 136 24.94 -5.47 4.83
CA THR A 136 26.22 -5.45 4.11
C THR A 136 27.24 -4.84 5.08
N LYS A 137 27.95 -5.73 5.79
CA LYS A 137 29.18 -5.38 6.49
C LYS A 137 30.15 -4.84 5.44
N LEU A 138 30.36 -3.53 5.43
CA LEU A 138 31.56 -2.90 4.90
C LEU A 138 32.45 -2.59 6.11
#